data_AF-A0A1V6SA57-F1
#
_entry.id   AF-A0A1V6SA57-F1
#
_cell.length_a   1.000
_cell.length_b   1.000
_cell.length_c   1.000
_cell.angle_alpha   90.00
_cell.angle_beta   90.00
_cell.angle_gamma   90.00
#
_symmetry.space_group_name_H-M   'P 1'
#
loop_
_entity.id
_entity.type
_entity.pdbx_description
1 polymer ?
#
loop_
_entity_poly.entity_id
_entity_poly.type
_entity_poly.pdbx_seq_one_letter_code
_entity_poly.pdbx_strand_id
1 'polypeptide(L)'
;MCDRLPCDERCTKILKCGHQCPSICGEDCPNNLCEECNDKGDARVDFLEMKTYSKINLDETPIIVLGCGHFFTAESVDGIVGLDEVYTRDKNGKFDGLRDVSSSLASVVPSCPDCKQPIRQFVTKRYNRVINRAVMDETCKRFLTKGRTDLEALESRFNDIEDETNSKQALVAARDNELQASQLKTRFTACKRLVTDALALSKATEVENQPMKRLLDAIAIYEKSPRDEVASLSARMESMKIARESDNLITLGAQLIRMKSTEVMLRNAFRVIDTNETSASLPLKSLPNSAAVLIRVLHDCRDLIAQANEGNFSRIIIMATISFAKIAQLDAWYHRSHPGDTSNPILENPGLEKLEDRYQTTRDLLAAAWKLCGELNNPELQERIEEMARLFETRYETVTPEELKSIKTAMVSGRGGIATHAGHWYNCVNGHPFAIGECGMPMEQARCPECGSPIGGRNHAAVEGVSRAEQME
;
A
#
# COMPACT_ATOMS: atom_id res chain seq x y z
N MET A 1 -12.37 -23.14 19.14
CA MET A 1 -13.61 -22.36 19.29
C MET A 1 -14.49 -23.04 20.34
N CYS A 2 -15.41 -22.31 20.98
CA CYS A 2 -16.36 -22.90 21.93
C CYS A 2 -17.61 -23.34 21.16
N ASP A 3 -17.83 -24.64 21.00
CA ASP A 3 -18.96 -25.20 20.23
C ASP A 3 -20.23 -25.38 21.07
N ARG A 4 -20.28 -24.70 22.22
CA ARG A 4 -21.42 -24.76 23.13
C ARG A 4 -22.61 -24.01 22.54
N LEU A 5 -23.70 -24.73 22.31
CA LEU A 5 -24.98 -24.15 21.91
C LEU A 5 -25.67 -23.46 23.10
N PRO A 6 -26.49 -22.42 22.84
CA PRO A 6 -27.37 -21.84 23.84
C PRO A 6 -28.31 -22.89 24.40
N CYS A 7 -28.62 -22.80 25.69
CA CYS A 7 -29.56 -23.70 26.36
C CYS A 7 -30.79 -22.88 26.77
N ASP A 8 -31.99 -23.38 26.47
CA ASP A 8 -33.27 -22.69 26.67
C ASP A 8 -33.98 -23.08 27.97
N GLU A 9 -33.40 -23.99 28.74
CA GLU A 9 -34.00 -24.51 29.96
C GLU A 9 -33.81 -23.56 31.14
N ARG A 10 -34.85 -23.46 31.99
CA ARG A 10 -34.75 -22.76 33.27
C ARG A 10 -33.67 -23.42 34.14
N CYS A 11 -32.90 -22.59 34.84
CA CYS A 11 -31.85 -23.07 35.72
C CYS A 11 -32.44 -23.91 36.86
N THR A 12 -31.86 -25.09 37.08
CA THR A 12 -32.28 -26.04 38.13
C THR A 12 -31.67 -25.74 39.51
N LYS A 13 -30.84 -24.69 39.62
CA LYS A 13 -30.24 -24.29 40.91
C LYS A 13 -31.26 -23.64 41.82
N ILE A 14 -31.14 -23.91 43.11
CA ILE A 14 -31.97 -23.32 44.16
C ILE A 14 -31.25 -22.08 44.73
N LEU A 15 -31.97 -20.97 44.85
CA LEU A 15 -31.47 -19.73 45.42
C LEU A 15 -31.38 -19.82 46.95
N LYS A 16 -30.73 -18.84 47.59
CA LYS A 16 -30.63 -18.77 49.06
C LYS A 16 -31.99 -18.72 49.78
N CYS A 17 -33.03 -18.24 49.10
CA CYS A 17 -34.40 -18.19 49.61
C CYS A 17 -35.14 -19.54 49.55
N GLY A 18 -34.56 -20.59 48.95
CA GLY A 18 -35.19 -21.91 48.83
C GLY A 18 -35.98 -22.14 47.54
N HIS A 19 -36.18 -21.11 46.71
CA HIS A 19 -36.90 -21.21 45.44
C HIS A 19 -35.97 -21.47 44.24
N GLN A 20 -36.53 -22.01 43.16
CA GLN A 20 -35.81 -22.27 41.93
C GLN A 20 -35.40 -20.97 41.22
N CYS A 21 -34.17 -20.95 40.71
CA CYS A 21 -33.62 -19.82 39.97
C CYS A 21 -34.54 -19.42 38.80
N PRO A 22 -34.89 -18.12 38.67
CA PRO A 22 -35.75 -17.64 37.58
C PRO A 22 -34.99 -17.48 36.25
N SER A 23 -33.66 -17.59 36.29
CA SER A 23 -32.79 -17.39 35.12
C SER A 23 -32.52 -18.69 34.37
N ILE A 24 -31.87 -18.56 33.22
CA ILE A 24 -31.60 -19.64 32.28
C ILE A 24 -30.34 -20.45 32.66
N CYS A 25 -30.28 -21.69 32.20
CA CYS A 25 -29.11 -22.57 32.35
C CYS A 25 -27.81 -21.90 31.83
N GLY A 26 -26.77 -21.95 32.66
CA GLY A 26 -25.43 -21.47 32.30
C GLY A 26 -25.14 -20.01 32.67
N GLU A 27 -26.16 -19.19 32.93
CA GLU A 27 -26.01 -17.83 33.43
C GLU A 27 -25.80 -17.79 34.95
N ASP A 28 -25.37 -16.63 35.45
CA ASP A 28 -25.18 -16.40 36.89
C ASP A 28 -26.54 -16.20 37.57
N CYS A 29 -26.80 -16.95 38.64
CA CYS A 29 -28.11 -16.98 39.29
C CYS A 29 -28.41 -15.67 40.03
N PRO A 30 -29.49 -14.94 39.68
CA PRO A 30 -29.83 -13.68 40.34
C PRO A 30 -30.57 -13.93 41.65
N ASN A 31 -29.82 -13.95 42.76
CA ASN A 31 -30.38 -14.19 44.11
C ASN A 31 -31.49 -13.18 44.51
N ASN A 32 -31.49 -11.98 43.92
CA ASN A 32 -32.40 -10.89 44.30
C ASN A 32 -33.66 -10.80 43.42
N LEU A 33 -33.84 -11.69 42.44
CA LEU A 33 -34.95 -11.64 41.48
C LEU A 33 -35.91 -12.84 41.61
N CYS A 34 -35.91 -13.54 42.73
CA CYS A 34 -36.84 -14.63 42.97
C CYS A 34 -38.30 -14.18 42.79
N GLU A 35 -39.07 -14.88 41.96
CA GLU A 35 -40.48 -14.55 41.66
C GLU A 35 -41.34 -14.43 42.92
N GLU A 36 -41.19 -15.37 43.86
CA GLU A 36 -41.99 -15.42 45.09
C GLU A 36 -41.52 -14.48 46.21
N CYS A 37 -40.26 -14.02 46.17
CA CYS A 37 -39.68 -13.22 47.27
C CYS A 37 -39.44 -11.75 46.93
N ASN A 38 -39.69 -11.34 45.68
CA ASN A 38 -39.27 -10.04 45.18
C ASN A 38 -40.48 -9.18 44.83
N ASP A 39 -40.43 -7.89 45.19
CA ASP A 39 -41.50 -6.92 44.94
C ASP A 39 -41.48 -6.34 43.50
N LYS A 40 -40.64 -6.85 42.60
CA LYS A 40 -40.55 -6.37 41.20
C LYS A 40 -41.54 -7.03 40.24
N GLY A 41 -42.67 -7.52 40.72
CA GLY A 41 -43.70 -8.19 39.89
C GLY A 41 -44.23 -7.31 38.75
N ASP A 42 -44.28 -5.99 38.96
CA ASP A 42 -44.78 -5.02 37.97
C ASP A 42 -43.72 -4.58 36.94
N ALA A 43 -42.47 -5.05 37.06
CA ALA A 43 -41.44 -4.73 36.09
C ALA A 43 -41.83 -5.27 34.71
N ARG A 44 -41.78 -4.43 33.67
CA ARG A 44 -41.94 -4.87 32.29
C ARG A 44 -40.66 -5.58 31.87
N VAL A 45 -40.77 -6.86 31.60
CA VAL A 45 -39.62 -7.72 31.27
C VAL A 45 -39.73 -8.33 29.89
N ASP A 46 -40.92 -8.33 29.28
CA ASP A 46 -41.15 -8.82 27.93
C ASP A 46 -41.53 -7.68 26.98
N PHE A 47 -40.81 -7.55 25.88
CA PHE A 47 -41.02 -6.57 24.83
C PHE A 47 -41.77 -7.12 23.62
N LEU A 48 -41.94 -8.44 23.53
CA LEU A 48 -42.68 -9.08 22.44
C LEU A 48 -44.18 -9.00 22.74
N GLU A 49 -44.60 -9.42 23.92
CA GLU A 49 -46.02 -9.46 24.31
C GLU A 49 -46.39 -8.37 25.35
N MET A 50 -45.43 -7.52 25.74
CA MET A 50 -45.59 -6.44 26.71
C MET A 50 -46.07 -6.91 28.10
N LYS A 51 -45.65 -8.11 28.50
CA LYS A 51 -45.99 -8.72 29.80
C LYS A 51 -45.10 -8.23 30.94
N THR A 52 -45.69 -8.21 32.15
CA THR A 52 -45.00 -7.92 33.41
C THR A 52 -44.40 -9.20 33.99
N TYR A 53 -43.40 -9.06 34.86
CA TYR A 53 -42.70 -10.19 35.46
C TYR A 53 -43.62 -11.19 36.16
N SER A 54 -44.65 -10.70 36.85
CA SER A 54 -45.67 -11.52 37.54
C SER A 54 -46.59 -12.35 36.65
N LYS A 55 -46.60 -12.09 35.33
CA LYS A 55 -47.53 -12.72 34.37
C LYS A 55 -46.81 -13.69 33.43
N ILE A 56 -45.53 -13.97 33.67
CA ILE A 56 -44.69 -14.76 32.79
C ILE A 56 -44.45 -16.12 33.41
N ASN A 57 -44.59 -17.16 32.59
CA ASN A 57 -44.21 -18.50 32.99
C ASN A 57 -42.69 -18.67 32.81
N LEU A 58 -41.95 -18.69 33.94
CA LEU A 58 -40.49 -18.82 33.94
C LEU A 58 -39.97 -20.17 33.45
N ASP A 59 -40.82 -21.20 33.41
CA ASP A 59 -40.45 -22.50 32.85
C ASP A 59 -40.52 -22.50 31.31
N GLU A 60 -41.31 -21.60 30.73
CA GLU A 60 -41.40 -21.40 29.28
C GLU A 60 -40.43 -20.32 28.78
N THR A 61 -40.36 -19.18 29.47
CA THR A 61 -39.52 -18.03 29.08
C THR A 61 -38.73 -17.50 30.29
N PRO A 62 -37.61 -18.14 30.66
CA PRO A 62 -36.79 -17.71 31.78
C PRO A 62 -36.18 -16.32 31.55
N ILE A 63 -35.74 -15.67 32.62
CA ILE A 63 -35.18 -14.31 32.52
C ILE A 63 -33.66 -14.29 32.32
N ILE A 64 -33.17 -13.23 31.69
CA ILE A 64 -31.76 -12.92 31.57
C ILE A 64 -31.49 -11.54 32.15
N VAL A 65 -30.50 -11.47 33.03
CA VAL A 65 -30.04 -10.23 33.65
C VAL A 65 -28.84 -9.70 32.86
N LEU A 66 -28.96 -8.49 32.34
CA LEU A 66 -27.87 -7.80 31.63
C LEU A 66 -26.90 -7.17 32.63
N GLY A 67 -25.67 -6.89 32.19
CA GLY A 67 -24.65 -6.27 33.05
C GLY A 67 -24.93 -4.85 33.54
N CYS A 68 -25.97 -4.19 33.03
CA CYS A 68 -26.49 -2.93 33.55
C CYS A 68 -27.50 -3.12 34.71
N GLY A 69 -27.84 -4.37 35.06
CA GLY A 69 -28.78 -4.71 36.13
C GLY A 69 -30.25 -4.81 35.70
N HIS A 70 -30.57 -4.44 34.45
CA HIS A 70 -31.89 -4.68 33.87
C HIS A 70 -32.06 -6.15 33.49
N PHE A 71 -33.29 -6.67 33.58
CA PHE A 71 -33.61 -8.06 33.34
C PHE A 71 -34.85 -8.19 32.47
N PHE A 72 -34.83 -9.16 31.56
CA PHE A 72 -35.84 -9.33 30.52
C PHE A 72 -36.07 -10.82 30.26
N THR A 73 -37.14 -11.18 29.55
CA THR A 73 -37.33 -12.56 29.07
C THR A 73 -36.24 -12.94 28.08
N ALA A 74 -35.84 -14.21 28.10
CA ALA A 74 -34.84 -14.72 27.17
C ALA A 74 -35.25 -14.47 25.71
N GLU A 75 -36.51 -14.76 25.38
CA GLU A 75 -37.05 -14.57 24.03
C GLU A 75 -36.96 -13.12 23.53
N SER A 76 -37.26 -12.14 24.40
CA SER A 76 -37.12 -10.72 24.06
C SER A 76 -35.68 -10.35 23.73
N VAL A 77 -34.73 -10.73 24.58
CA VAL A 77 -33.32 -10.37 24.39
C VAL A 77 -32.71 -11.18 23.24
N ASP A 78 -33.12 -12.42 23.03
CA ASP A 78 -32.70 -13.25 21.90
C ASP A 78 -33.07 -12.60 20.56
N GLY A 79 -34.29 -12.06 20.47
CA GLY A 79 -34.76 -11.32 19.29
C GLY A 79 -34.02 -10.00 19.09
N ILE A 80 -33.75 -9.24 20.16
CA ILE A 80 -33.02 -7.96 20.10
C ILE A 80 -31.55 -8.17 19.71
N VAL A 81 -30.92 -9.21 20.25
CA VAL A 81 -29.52 -9.55 19.98
C VAL A 81 -29.38 -10.23 18.61
N GLY A 82 -30.43 -10.89 18.13
CA GLY A 82 -30.41 -11.60 16.84
C GLY A 82 -29.66 -12.92 16.92
N LEU A 83 -29.99 -13.80 17.89
CA LEU A 83 -29.32 -15.12 17.96
C LEU A 83 -29.49 -15.95 16.69
N ASP A 84 -30.61 -15.81 15.99
CA ASP A 84 -30.90 -16.54 14.77
C ASP A 84 -29.98 -16.12 13.60
N GLU A 85 -29.23 -15.03 13.74
CA GLU A 85 -28.17 -14.65 12.80
C GLU A 85 -26.94 -15.57 12.93
N VAL A 86 -26.66 -16.14 14.11
CA VAL A 86 -25.43 -16.90 14.36
C VAL A 86 -25.66 -18.39 14.65
N TYR A 87 -26.89 -18.79 14.97
CA TYR A 87 -27.26 -20.18 15.23
C TYR A 87 -28.33 -20.67 14.25
N THR A 88 -28.40 -21.98 14.06
CA THR A 88 -29.50 -22.66 13.36
C THR A 88 -30.45 -23.30 14.38
N ARG A 89 -31.70 -23.49 13.98
CA ARG A 89 -32.73 -24.15 14.79
C ARG A 89 -33.28 -25.36 14.05
N ASP A 90 -33.57 -26.42 14.81
CA ASP A 90 -34.25 -27.61 14.30
C ASP A 90 -35.75 -27.34 14.05
N LYS A 91 -36.45 -28.36 13.53
CA LYS A 91 -37.91 -28.32 13.30
C LYS A 91 -38.73 -28.13 14.58
N ASN A 92 -38.13 -28.34 15.75
CA ASN A 92 -38.75 -28.21 17.05
C ASN A 92 -38.40 -26.87 17.73
N GLY A 93 -37.65 -25.99 17.04
CA GLY A 93 -37.23 -24.68 17.54
C GLY A 93 -36.00 -24.67 18.44
N LYS A 94 -35.34 -25.81 18.66
CA LYS A 94 -34.10 -25.92 19.46
C LYS A 94 -32.86 -25.60 18.64
N PHE A 95 -31.87 -24.97 19.25
CA PHE A 95 -30.59 -24.72 18.59
C PHE A 95 -29.88 -26.04 18.28
N ASP A 96 -29.56 -26.28 17.00
CA ASP A 96 -28.96 -27.52 16.50
C ASP A 96 -27.57 -27.34 15.89
N GLY A 97 -27.17 -26.10 15.62
CA GLY A 97 -25.92 -25.81 14.95
C GLY A 97 -25.57 -24.33 14.88
N LEU A 98 -24.46 -24.07 14.18
CA LEU A 98 -23.93 -22.74 13.93
C LEU A 98 -24.28 -22.33 12.51
N ARG A 99 -24.77 -21.10 12.36
CA ARG A 99 -24.96 -20.52 11.03
C ARG A 99 -23.60 -20.07 10.49
N ASP A 100 -23.39 -20.27 9.19
CA ASP A 100 -22.29 -19.60 8.51
C ASP A 100 -22.66 -18.14 8.28
N VAL A 101 -21.93 -17.25 8.95
CA VAL A 101 -22.20 -15.81 8.96
C VAL A 101 -21.04 -15.00 8.42
N SER A 102 -20.10 -15.68 7.76
CA SER A 102 -18.87 -15.05 7.32
C SER A 102 -19.10 -14.04 6.21
N SER A 103 -20.21 -14.11 5.47
CA SER A 103 -20.53 -13.22 4.35
C SER A 103 -21.15 -11.87 4.75
N SER A 104 -21.51 -11.67 6.03
CA SER A 104 -22.12 -10.41 6.50
C SER A 104 -21.38 -9.85 7.71
N LEU A 105 -21.17 -8.53 7.72
CA LEU A 105 -20.77 -7.82 8.94
C LEU A 105 -21.98 -7.75 9.88
N ALA A 106 -21.74 -7.89 11.17
CA ALA A 106 -22.74 -7.61 12.19
C ALA A 106 -23.25 -6.17 12.03
N SER A 107 -24.56 -5.99 12.11
CA SER A 107 -25.19 -4.70 11.85
C SER A 107 -24.88 -3.67 12.94
N VAL A 108 -25.00 -4.04 14.22
CA VAL A 108 -24.80 -3.17 15.40
C VAL A 108 -24.44 -4.02 16.63
N VAL A 109 -23.63 -3.45 17.55
CA VAL A 109 -23.42 -4.05 18.89
C VAL A 109 -24.71 -3.96 19.71
N PRO A 110 -25.29 -5.08 20.17
CA PRO A 110 -26.56 -5.08 20.90
C PRO A 110 -26.51 -4.20 22.16
N SER A 111 -27.62 -3.52 22.47
CA SER A 111 -27.73 -2.61 23.61
C SER A 111 -28.98 -2.90 24.45
N CYS A 112 -28.92 -2.54 25.73
CA CYS A 112 -30.05 -2.66 26.65
C CYS A 112 -31.23 -1.82 26.16
N PRO A 113 -32.46 -2.38 26.10
CA PRO A 113 -33.65 -1.63 25.70
C PRO A 113 -33.94 -0.39 26.53
N ASP A 114 -33.75 -0.49 27.86
CA ASP A 114 -34.12 0.56 28.81
C ASP A 114 -33.06 1.66 28.93
N CYS A 115 -31.78 1.28 29.09
CA CYS A 115 -30.71 2.25 29.34
C CYS A 115 -29.79 2.50 28.14
N LYS A 116 -29.98 1.78 27.02
CA LYS A 116 -29.14 1.85 25.80
C LYS A 116 -27.66 1.53 26.01
N GLN A 117 -27.27 1.07 27.21
CA GLN A 117 -25.91 0.64 27.47
C GLN A 117 -25.59 -0.63 26.65
N PRO A 118 -24.45 -0.71 25.95
CA PRO A 118 -24.05 -1.90 25.21
C PRO A 118 -24.00 -3.13 26.11
N ILE A 119 -24.49 -4.25 25.60
CA ILE A 119 -24.43 -5.52 26.33
C ILE A 119 -22.95 -5.93 26.39
N ARG A 120 -22.42 -6.06 27.60
CA ARG A 120 -20.99 -6.31 27.84
C ARG A 120 -20.64 -7.77 27.58
N GLN A 121 -19.47 -7.98 26.99
CA GLN A 121 -18.84 -9.30 26.89
C GLN A 121 -18.66 -9.91 28.30
N PHE A 122 -18.73 -11.23 28.38
CA PHE A 122 -18.49 -12.06 29.58
C PHE A 122 -19.54 -11.98 30.69
N VAL A 123 -20.41 -10.97 30.70
CA VAL A 123 -21.48 -10.86 31.71
C VAL A 123 -22.64 -11.80 31.39
N THR A 124 -23.04 -11.87 30.12
CA THR A 124 -24.09 -12.78 29.65
C THR A 124 -23.49 -13.81 28.71
N LYS A 125 -23.34 -15.04 29.20
CA LYS A 125 -22.58 -16.09 28.51
C LYS A 125 -23.25 -16.56 27.22
N ARG A 126 -24.59 -16.56 27.18
CA ARG A 126 -25.45 -16.90 26.04
C ARG A 126 -25.15 -16.04 24.80
N TYR A 127 -24.96 -14.74 25.00
CA TYR A 127 -24.81 -13.77 23.90
C TYR A 127 -23.35 -13.50 23.50
N ASN A 128 -22.38 -14.07 24.23
CA ASN A 128 -20.95 -13.80 24.00
C ASN A 128 -20.53 -13.98 22.54
N ARG A 129 -21.06 -14.98 21.83
CA ARG A 129 -20.71 -15.20 20.41
C ARG A 129 -21.14 -14.02 19.53
N VAL A 130 -22.39 -13.59 19.64
CA VAL A 130 -22.94 -12.47 18.87
C VAL A 130 -22.20 -11.17 19.22
N ILE A 131 -22.02 -10.92 20.52
CA ILE A 131 -21.36 -9.71 21.00
C ILE A 131 -19.88 -9.69 20.57
N ASN A 132 -19.16 -10.80 20.68
CA ASN A 132 -17.76 -10.88 20.25
C ASN A 132 -17.65 -10.63 18.75
N ARG A 133 -18.52 -11.23 17.93
CA ARG A 133 -18.57 -10.95 16.49
C ARG A 133 -18.84 -9.47 16.22
N ALA A 134 -19.89 -8.90 16.83
CA ALA A 134 -20.26 -7.51 16.61
C ALA A 134 -19.16 -6.53 17.03
N VAL A 135 -18.48 -6.79 18.16
CA VAL A 135 -17.36 -5.97 18.63
C VAL A 135 -16.16 -6.10 17.70
N MET A 136 -15.88 -7.30 17.19
CA MET A 136 -14.80 -7.50 16.21
C MET A 136 -15.11 -6.75 14.92
N ASP A 137 -16.27 -6.98 14.32
CA ASP A 137 -16.68 -6.34 13.05
C ASP A 137 -16.67 -4.81 13.16
N GLU A 138 -17.17 -4.25 14.26
CA GLU A 138 -17.16 -2.81 14.52
C GLU A 138 -15.72 -2.28 14.68
N THR A 139 -14.83 -3.05 15.30
CA THR A 139 -13.40 -2.69 15.43
C THR A 139 -12.72 -2.73 14.06
N CYS A 140 -12.97 -3.76 13.23
CA CYS A 140 -12.49 -3.85 11.85
C CYS A 140 -12.95 -2.64 11.04
N LYS A 141 -14.24 -2.31 11.11
CA LYS A 141 -14.85 -1.21 10.37
C LYS A 141 -14.23 0.13 10.75
N ARG A 142 -14.05 0.39 12.04
CA ARG A 142 -13.40 1.62 12.53
C ARG A 142 -11.95 1.71 12.07
N PHE A 143 -11.22 0.61 12.15
CA PHE A 143 -9.85 0.51 11.67
C PHE A 143 -9.75 0.84 10.17
N LEU A 144 -10.53 0.16 9.34
CA LEU A 144 -10.54 0.38 7.89
C LEU A 144 -10.95 1.81 7.51
N THR A 145 -11.98 2.35 8.19
CA THR A 145 -12.45 3.72 7.95
C THR A 145 -11.35 4.73 8.30
N LYS A 146 -10.75 4.59 9.49
CA LYS A 146 -9.66 5.47 9.93
C LYS A 146 -8.45 5.36 9.01
N GLY A 147 -8.00 4.15 8.71
CA GLY A 147 -6.84 3.93 7.83
C GLY A 147 -7.04 4.48 6.42
N ARG A 148 -8.26 4.39 5.88
CA ARG A 148 -8.62 5.02 4.60
C ARG A 148 -8.59 6.54 4.68
N THR A 149 -9.16 7.14 5.72
CA THR A 149 -9.12 8.59 5.92
C THR A 149 -7.70 9.11 6.10
N ASP A 150 -6.87 8.39 6.86
CA ASP A 150 -5.46 8.73 7.07
C ASP A 150 -4.68 8.62 5.74
N LEU A 151 -4.94 7.60 4.93
CA LEU A 151 -4.34 7.44 3.61
C LEU A 151 -4.75 8.55 2.63
N GLU A 152 -6.05 8.87 2.57
CA GLU A 152 -6.58 9.96 1.73
C GLU A 152 -5.98 11.32 2.13
N ALA A 153 -5.78 11.56 3.44
CA ALA A 153 -5.10 12.76 3.93
C ALA A 153 -3.63 12.82 3.51
N LEU A 154 -2.91 11.69 3.51
CA LEU A 154 -1.53 11.62 3.00
C LEU A 154 -1.48 11.83 1.48
N GLU A 155 -2.42 11.27 0.72
CA GLU A 155 -2.49 11.43 -0.74
C GLU A 155 -2.76 12.89 -1.11
N SER A 156 -3.70 13.57 -0.42
CA SER A 156 -3.97 14.99 -0.61
C SER A 156 -2.71 15.84 -0.37
N ARG A 157 -2.05 15.65 0.78
CA ARG A 157 -0.81 16.37 1.11
C ARG A 157 0.31 16.11 0.09
N PHE A 158 0.37 14.90 -0.48
CA PHE A 158 1.34 14.58 -1.53
C PHE A 158 1.01 15.31 -2.84
N ASN A 159 -0.26 15.30 -3.25
CA ASN A 159 -0.71 15.96 -4.48
C ASN A 159 -0.47 17.47 -4.41
N ASP A 160 -0.72 18.11 -3.27
CA ASP A 160 -0.42 19.53 -3.04
C ASP A 160 1.07 19.85 -3.33
N ILE A 161 1.99 18.98 -2.88
CA ILE A 161 3.43 19.13 -3.13
C ILE A 161 3.78 18.88 -4.60
N GLU A 162 3.16 17.89 -5.23
CA GLU A 162 3.38 17.58 -6.66
C GLU A 162 2.91 18.73 -7.56
N ASP A 163 1.73 19.30 -7.28
CA ASP A 163 1.16 20.43 -8.00
C ASP A 163 1.99 21.71 -7.82
N GLU A 164 2.45 22.01 -6.59
CA GLU A 164 3.39 23.09 -6.35
C GLU A 164 4.71 22.91 -7.13
N THR A 165 5.13 21.67 -7.35
CA THR A 165 6.37 21.35 -8.09
C THR A 165 6.18 21.50 -9.60
N ASN A 166 5.00 21.17 -10.12
CA ASN A 166 4.67 21.23 -11.54
C ASN A 166 4.14 22.61 -11.98
N SER A 167 3.72 23.48 -11.06
CA SER A 167 3.21 24.82 -11.37
C SER A 167 4.28 25.72 -12.02
N LYS A 168 3.87 26.45 -13.06
CA LYS A 168 4.71 27.37 -13.86
C LYS A 168 5.42 28.45 -13.02
N GLN A 169 4.91 28.77 -11.82
CA GLN A 169 5.57 29.70 -10.89
C GLN A 169 6.94 29.20 -10.40
N ALA A 170 7.17 27.88 -10.33
CA ALA A 170 8.48 27.31 -9.99
C ALA A 170 9.54 27.56 -11.08
N LEU A 171 9.12 27.74 -12.35
CA LEU A 171 10.01 28.08 -13.47
C LEU A 171 10.35 29.58 -13.52
N VAL A 172 9.47 30.45 -12.98
CA VAL A 172 9.65 31.92 -12.98
C VAL A 172 10.47 32.41 -11.78
N ALA A 173 10.46 31.68 -10.66
CA ALA A 173 11.25 31.98 -9.46
C ALA A 173 12.77 31.77 -9.63
N ALA A 174 13.23 31.26 -10.78
CA ALA A 174 14.63 31.01 -11.13
C ALA A 174 15.49 32.27 -11.34
N ARG A 175 15.07 33.44 -10.85
CA ARG A 175 15.83 34.69 -10.90
C ARG A 175 16.47 35.07 -9.55
N ASP A 176 16.00 34.52 -8.43
CA ASP A 176 16.55 34.76 -7.08
C ASP A 176 16.95 33.43 -6.40
N ASN A 177 18.26 33.18 -6.30
CA ASN A 177 18.81 31.90 -5.82
C ASN A 177 18.48 31.62 -4.34
N GLU A 178 18.35 32.64 -3.48
CA GLU A 178 18.00 32.46 -2.05
C GLU A 178 16.55 31.99 -1.85
N LEU A 179 15.60 32.52 -2.63
CA LEU A 179 14.19 32.13 -2.57
C LEU A 179 14.00 30.69 -3.04
N GLN A 180 14.73 30.29 -4.09
CA GLN A 180 14.71 28.94 -4.65
C GLN A 180 15.26 27.90 -3.65
N ALA A 181 16.38 28.19 -2.97
CA ALA A 181 16.95 27.31 -1.96
C ALA A 181 16.01 27.10 -0.75
N SER A 182 15.35 28.17 -0.29
CA SER A 182 14.37 28.13 0.80
C SER A 182 13.14 27.27 0.45
N GLN A 183 12.61 27.43 -0.77
CA GLN A 183 11.49 26.64 -1.26
C GLN A 183 11.84 25.15 -1.40
N LEU A 184 13.02 24.83 -1.96
CA LEU A 184 13.51 23.45 -2.07
C LEU A 184 13.67 22.80 -0.69
N LYS A 185 14.19 23.53 0.30
CA LYS A 185 14.35 23.04 1.67
C LYS A 185 12.99 22.78 2.35
N THR A 186 12.02 23.66 2.14
CA THR A 186 10.66 23.50 2.67
C THR A 186 10.01 22.25 2.09
N ARG A 187 10.09 22.07 0.76
CA ARG A 187 9.58 20.89 0.05
C ARG A 187 10.24 19.59 0.48
N PHE A 188 11.57 19.59 0.62
CA PHE A 188 12.32 18.43 1.11
C PHE A 188 11.85 18.02 2.51
N THR A 189 11.65 19.00 3.39
CA THR A 189 11.15 18.76 4.75
C THR A 189 9.72 18.22 4.74
N ALA A 190 8.86 18.73 3.87
CA ALA A 190 7.49 18.26 3.71
C ALA A 190 7.44 16.80 3.20
N CYS A 191 8.23 16.47 2.16
CA CYS A 191 8.33 15.10 1.65
C CYS A 191 8.91 14.13 2.70
N LYS A 192 9.93 14.56 3.46
CA LYS A 192 10.50 13.73 4.53
C LYS A 192 9.48 13.44 5.64
N ARG A 193 8.62 14.41 5.98
CA ARG A 193 7.50 14.19 6.90
C ARG A 193 6.52 13.18 6.32
N LEU A 194 6.11 13.33 5.05
CA LEU A 194 5.24 12.36 4.38
C LEU A 194 5.79 10.93 4.38
N VAL A 195 7.08 10.76 4.09
CA VAL A 195 7.76 9.45 4.17
C VAL A 195 7.66 8.86 5.58
N THR A 196 7.83 9.69 6.60
CA THR A 196 7.77 9.26 8.02
C THR A 196 6.34 8.89 8.41
N ASP A 197 5.37 9.73 8.06
CA ASP A 197 3.95 9.51 8.36
C ASP A 197 3.41 8.27 7.63
N ALA A 198 3.78 8.09 6.35
CA ALA A 198 3.40 6.90 5.57
C ALA A 198 4.01 5.61 6.15
N LEU A 199 5.27 5.65 6.61
CA LEU A 199 5.87 4.52 7.30
C LEU A 199 5.17 4.22 8.63
N ALA A 200 4.79 5.25 9.38
CA ALA A 200 4.04 5.10 10.62
C ALA A 200 2.66 4.48 10.37
N LEU A 201 1.95 4.89 9.31
CA LEU A 201 0.66 4.31 8.92
C LEU A 201 0.80 2.83 8.52
N SER A 202 1.80 2.49 7.70
CA SER A 202 2.11 1.09 7.34
C SER A 202 2.35 0.23 8.57
N LYS A 203 3.15 0.71 9.54
CA LYS A 203 3.42 -0.04 10.77
C LYS A 203 2.22 -0.13 11.70
N ALA A 204 1.46 0.96 11.85
CA ALA A 204 0.26 0.97 12.68
C ALA A 204 -0.79 -0.02 12.14
N THR A 205 -0.95 -0.07 10.81
CA THR A 205 -1.85 -1.04 10.17
C THR A 205 -1.40 -2.48 10.36
N GLU A 206 -0.11 -2.77 10.26
CA GLU A 206 0.44 -4.10 10.55
C GLU A 206 0.22 -4.55 12.01
N VAL A 207 0.34 -3.63 12.97
CA VAL A 207 0.17 -3.92 14.41
C VAL A 207 -1.29 -4.06 14.80
N GLU A 208 -2.14 -3.10 14.43
CA GLU A 208 -3.57 -3.11 14.77
C GLU A 208 -4.30 -4.27 14.09
N ASN A 209 -3.83 -4.73 12.93
CA ASN A 209 -4.37 -5.90 12.24
C ASN A 209 -3.82 -7.24 12.78
N GLN A 210 -2.80 -7.24 13.63
CA GLN A 210 -2.18 -8.47 14.13
C GLN A 210 -3.16 -9.41 14.87
N PRO A 211 -4.08 -8.94 15.73
CA PRO A 211 -5.05 -9.81 16.40
C PRO A 211 -6.05 -10.45 15.42
N MET A 212 -6.48 -9.70 14.42
CA MET A 212 -7.42 -10.16 13.40
C MET A 212 -6.75 -11.15 12.45
N LYS A 213 -5.53 -10.85 11.99
CA LYS A 213 -4.69 -11.78 11.23
C LYS A 213 -4.49 -13.10 11.96
N ARG A 214 -4.15 -13.07 13.26
CA ARG A 214 -4.00 -14.29 14.08
C ARG A 214 -5.30 -15.09 14.19
N LEU A 215 -6.43 -14.41 14.31
CA LEU A 215 -7.74 -15.07 14.38
C LEU A 215 -8.11 -15.72 13.04
N LEU A 216 -7.87 -15.02 11.92
CA LEU A 216 -8.05 -15.55 10.57
C LEU A 216 -7.12 -16.74 10.30
N ASP A 217 -5.85 -16.66 10.71
CA ASP A 217 -4.89 -17.75 10.56
C ASP A 217 -5.30 -18.97 11.40
N ALA A 218 -5.82 -18.75 12.62
CA ALA A 218 -6.35 -19.82 13.46
C ALA A 218 -7.61 -20.48 12.86
N ILE A 219 -8.49 -19.70 12.23
CA ILE A 219 -9.65 -20.22 11.47
C ILE A 219 -9.17 -21.07 10.30
N ALA A 220 -8.25 -20.56 9.47
CA ALA A 220 -7.70 -21.27 8.33
C ALA A 220 -6.97 -22.58 8.71
N ILE A 221 -6.33 -22.62 9.88
CA ILE A 221 -5.70 -23.85 10.41
C ILE A 221 -6.76 -24.87 10.83
N TYR A 222 -7.83 -24.43 11.48
CA TYR A 222 -8.93 -25.32 11.91
C TYR A 222 -9.69 -25.92 10.72
N GLU A 223 -9.85 -25.15 9.65
CA GLU A 223 -10.52 -25.55 8.40
C GLU A 223 -9.78 -26.62 7.58
N LYS A 224 -8.49 -26.89 7.87
CA LYS A 224 -7.77 -28.03 7.28
C LYS A 224 -8.16 -29.39 7.87
N SER A 225 -9.08 -29.42 8.85
CA SER A 225 -9.66 -30.65 9.40
C SER A 225 -10.88 -31.08 8.57
N PRO A 226 -11.03 -32.36 8.19
CA PRO A 226 -11.98 -32.82 7.18
C PRO A 226 -13.39 -33.01 7.75
N ARG A 227 -14.06 -31.91 8.15
CA ARG A 227 -15.49 -31.94 8.50
C ARG A 227 -16.25 -30.79 7.84
N ASP A 228 -16.96 -31.17 6.78
CA ASP A 228 -18.20 -30.63 6.22
C ASP A 228 -18.24 -29.27 5.46
N GLU A 229 -18.87 -29.39 4.28
CA GLU A 229 -19.55 -28.42 3.40
C GLU A 229 -18.75 -27.35 2.60
N VAL A 230 -18.49 -27.71 1.34
CA VAL A 230 -17.79 -26.96 0.28
C VAL A 230 -18.53 -25.69 -0.20
N ALA A 231 -19.85 -25.59 0.01
CA ALA A 231 -20.66 -24.45 -0.47
C ALA A 231 -20.65 -23.23 0.48
N SER A 232 -20.39 -23.45 1.78
CA SER A 232 -20.17 -22.39 2.78
C SER A 232 -18.76 -21.79 2.59
N LEU A 233 -17.76 -22.65 2.41
CA LEU A 233 -16.33 -22.30 2.37
C LEU A 233 -16.00 -21.14 1.40
N SER A 234 -16.55 -21.13 0.19
CA SER A 234 -16.26 -20.10 -0.82
C SER A 234 -16.73 -18.71 -0.42
N ALA A 235 -17.89 -18.60 0.24
CA ALA A 235 -18.41 -17.32 0.70
C ALA A 235 -17.62 -16.77 1.91
N ARG A 236 -17.09 -17.65 2.76
CA ARG A 236 -16.21 -17.29 3.89
C ARG A 236 -14.82 -16.88 3.42
N MET A 237 -14.28 -17.57 2.41
CA MET A 237 -13.03 -17.18 1.76
C MET A 237 -13.15 -15.81 1.08
N GLU A 238 -14.28 -15.51 0.46
CA GLU A 238 -14.51 -14.22 -0.20
C GLU A 238 -14.61 -13.05 0.79
N SER A 239 -15.25 -13.21 1.96
CA SER A 239 -15.28 -12.15 2.97
C SER A 239 -13.96 -11.95 3.69
N MET A 240 -13.21 -13.03 3.96
CA MET A 240 -11.83 -12.96 4.45
C MET A 240 -10.89 -12.29 3.44
N LYS A 241 -11.16 -12.49 2.14
CA LYS A 241 -10.48 -11.82 1.04
C LYS A 241 -10.80 -10.33 1.01
N ILE A 242 -12.06 -9.92 1.15
CA ILE A 242 -12.46 -8.49 1.22
C ILE A 242 -11.75 -7.74 2.38
N ALA A 243 -11.67 -8.36 3.57
CA ALA A 243 -10.97 -7.76 4.71
C ALA A 243 -9.45 -7.66 4.45
N ARG A 244 -8.82 -8.74 3.97
CA ARG A 244 -7.38 -8.76 3.63
C ARG A 244 -7.04 -7.81 2.48
N GLU A 245 -7.90 -7.70 1.48
CA GLU A 245 -7.73 -6.78 0.35
C GLU A 245 -7.81 -5.32 0.82
N SER A 246 -8.73 -5.02 1.74
CA SER A 246 -8.86 -3.67 2.29
C SER A 246 -7.66 -3.27 3.18
N ASP A 247 -7.11 -4.20 3.95
CA ASP A 247 -5.91 -3.97 4.77
C ASP A 247 -4.67 -3.76 3.90
N ASN A 248 -4.46 -4.66 2.92
CA ASN A 248 -3.36 -4.56 1.97
C ASN A 248 -3.46 -3.26 1.17
N LEU A 249 -4.65 -2.78 0.83
CA LEU A 249 -4.83 -1.49 0.16
C LEU A 249 -4.24 -0.34 0.98
N ILE A 250 -4.47 -0.29 2.29
CA ILE A 250 -3.96 0.78 3.15
C ILE A 250 -2.44 0.69 3.27
N THR A 251 -1.90 -0.50 3.53
CA THR A 251 -0.46 -0.72 3.65
C THR A 251 0.26 -0.40 2.33
N LEU A 252 -0.18 -0.98 1.21
CA LEU A 252 0.42 -0.76 -0.11
C LEU A 252 0.23 0.68 -0.59
N GLY A 253 -0.90 1.31 -0.28
CA GLY A 253 -1.13 2.73 -0.55
C GLY A 253 -0.15 3.64 0.20
N ALA A 254 0.10 3.35 1.48
CA ALA A 254 1.11 4.09 2.26
C ALA A 254 2.53 3.89 1.71
N GLN A 255 2.88 2.66 1.31
CA GLN A 255 4.15 2.37 0.66
C GLN A 255 4.30 3.13 -0.68
N LEU A 256 3.24 3.22 -1.48
CA LEU A 256 3.22 4.01 -2.71
C LEU A 256 3.48 5.50 -2.44
N ILE A 257 2.83 6.10 -1.44
CA ILE A 257 3.06 7.51 -1.07
C ILE A 257 4.51 7.72 -0.61
N ARG A 258 5.06 6.77 0.16
CA ARG A 258 6.47 6.78 0.58
C ARG A 258 7.40 6.80 -0.64
N MET A 259 7.12 5.97 -1.63
CA MET A 259 7.90 5.89 -2.86
C MET A 259 7.81 7.16 -3.69
N LYS A 260 6.60 7.66 -3.98
CA LYS A 260 6.38 8.91 -4.72
C LYS A 260 7.06 10.10 -4.02
N SER A 261 6.99 10.18 -2.68
CA SER A 261 7.65 11.23 -1.91
C SER A 261 9.18 11.14 -2.01
N THR A 262 9.72 9.92 -2.01
CA THR A 262 11.16 9.68 -2.16
C THR A 262 11.64 10.03 -3.58
N GLU A 263 10.87 9.68 -4.62
CA GLU A 263 11.11 10.09 -6.01
C GLU A 263 11.23 11.62 -6.13
N VAL A 264 10.26 12.38 -5.58
CA VAL A 264 10.29 13.85 -5.61
C VAL A 264 11.52 14.41 -4.87
N MET A 265 11.88 13.83 -3.72
CA MET A 265 13.08 14.22 -2.96
C MET A 265 14.36 13.99 -3.77
N LEU A 266 14.49 12.83 -4.41
CA LEU A 266 15.66 12.48 -5.24
C LEU A 266 15.78 13.40 -6.45
N ARG A 267 14.68 13.64 -7.16
CA ARG A 267 14.62 14.56 -8.30
C ARG A 267 15.06 15.97 -7.91
N ASN A 268 14.60 16.47 -6.76
CA ASN A 268 14.99 17.79 -6.25
C ASN A 268 16.46 17.83 -5.83
N ALA A 269 16.97 16.77 -5.21
CA ALA A 269 18.38 16.69 -4.84
C ALA A 269 19.29 16.69 -6.08
N PHE A 270 18.93 15.95 -7.13
CA PHE A 270 19.72 15.87 -8.36
C PHE A 270 19.70 17.17 -9.16
N ARG A 271 18.57 17.88 -9.20
CA ARG A 271 18.51 19.24 -9.78
C ARG A 271 19.51 20.20 -9.15
N VAL A 272 19.77 20.08 -7.85
CA VAL A 272 20.72 20.94 -7.12
C VAL A 272 22.17 20.53 -7.34
N ILE A 273 22.43 19.24 -7.55
CA ILE A 273 23.77 18.75 -7.92
C ILE A 273 24.15 19.26 -9.31
N ASP A 274 23.20 19.28 -10.26
CA ASP A 274 23.41 19.69 -11.65
C ASP A 274 23.74 21.18 -11.81
N THR A 275 23.25 22.06 -10.93
CA THR A 275 23.47 23.51 -11.03
C THR A 275 24.83 23.99 -10.54
N ASN A 276 25.70 23.10 -10.05
CA ASN A 276 27.08 23.41 -9.62
C ASN A 276 27.20 24.57 -8.60
N GLU A 277 26.12 24.88 -7.86
CA GLU A 277 26.17 25.85 -6.76
C GLU A 277 26.87 25.20 -5.58
N THR A 278 28.19 25.38 -5.51
CA THR A 278 28.94 25.23 -4.27
C THR A 278 28.26 26.06 -3.18
N SER A 279 27.88 25.35 -2.10
CA SER A 279 27.60 25.83 -0.74
C SER A 279 26.13 25.97 -0.31
N ALA A 280 25.73 24.99 0.52
CA ALA A 280 25.22 25.25 1.86
C ALA A 280 23.79 25.77 2.02
N SER A 281 22.78 24.90 1.83
CA SER A 281 21.52 25.04 2.61
C SER A 281 20.61 23.82 2.63
N LEU A 282 20.75 22.89 1.68
CA LEU A 282 20.01 21.62 1.71
C LEU A 282 20.77 20.56 2.51
N PRO A 283 20.09 19.71 3.30
CA PRO A 283 20.71 18.61 4.02
C PRO A 283 21.12 17.46 3.07
N LEU A 284 21.74 17.76 1.93
CA LEU A 284 22.27 16.77 0.99
C LEU A 284 23.40 15.92 1.60
N LYS A 285 24.14 16.46 2.58
CA LYS A 285 25.13 15.70 3.38
C LYS A 285 24.50 14.54 4.18
N SER A 286 23.18 14.45 4.24
CA SER A 286 22.46 13.36 4.91
C SER A 286 21.92 12.29 3.96
N LEU A 287 22.10 12.44 2.63
CA LEU A 287 21.77 11.39 1.69
C LEU A 287 22.96 10.42 1.62
N PRO A 288 22.86 9.18 2.16
CA PRO A 288 23.90 8.18 1.95
C PRO A 288 24.07 7.92 0.45
N ASN A 289 25.24 7.39 0.05
CA ASN A 289 25.63 7.09 -1.34
C ASN A 289 24.44 7.04 -2.31
N SER A 290 24.24 8.11 -3.10
CA SER A 290 23.00 8.37 -3.85
C SER A 290 22.64 7.24 -4.81
N ALA A 291 23.64 6.54 -5.35
CA ALA A 291 23.46 5.33 -6.15
C ALA A 291 22.82 4.19 -5.34
N ALA A 292 23.30 3.93 -4.13
CA ALA A 292 22.76 2.87 -3.27
C ALA A 292 21.32 3.16 -2.82
N VAL A 293 20.96 4.44 -2.65
CA VAL A 293 19.58 4.85 -2.36
C VAL A 293 18.67 4.59 -3.56
N LEU A 294 19.07 4.98 -4.77
CA LEU A 294 18.30 4.72 -6.00
C LEU A 294 18.04 3.23 -6.21
N ILE A 295 19.07 2.40 -6.09
CA ILE A 295 18.98 0.95 -6.22
C ILE A 295 17.99 0.36 -5.21
N ARG A 296 18.10 0.74 -3.93
CA ARG A 296 17.18 0.26 -2.90
C ARG A 296 15.75 0.66 -3.20
N VAL A 297 15.53 1.91 -3.64
CA VAL A 297 14.17 2.39 -3.96
C VAL A 297 13.62 1.65 -5.19
N LEU A 298 14.43 1.35 -6.21
CA LEU A 298 14.01 0.51 -7.35
C LEU A 298 13.59 -0.91 -6.90
N HIS A 299 14.31 -1.51 -5.95
CA HIS A 299 13.94 -2.79 -5.38
C HIS A 299 12.60 -2.69 -4.62
N ASP A 300 12.47 -1.72 -3.71
CA ASP A 300 11.22 -1.45 -2.97
C ASP A 300 10.04 -1.27 -3.93
N CYS A 301 10.24 -0.57 -5.06
CA CYS A 301 9.23 -0.40 -6.10
C CYS A 301 8.80 -1.72 -6.73
N ARG A 302 9.76 -2.60 -7.05
CA ARG A 302 9.47 -3.90 -7.66
C ARG A 302 8.70 -4.80 -6.69
N ASP A 303 9.09 -4.80 -5.42
CA ASP A 303 8.40 -5.52 -4.36
C ASP A 303 6.97 -5.01 -4.17
N LEU A 304 6.76 -3.68 -4.22
CA LEU A 304 5.43 -3.08 -4.14
C LEU A 304 4.56 -3.51 -5.34
N ILE A 305 5.10 -3.49 -6.55
CA ILE A 305 4.39 -3.93 -7.76
C ILE A 305 4.02 -5.41 -7.65
N ALA A 306 4.93 -6.26 -7.18
CA ALA A 306 4.66 -7.69 -6.98
C ALA A 306 3.52 -7.93 -5.97
N GLN A 307 3.59 -7.30 -4.79
CA GLN A 307 2.54 -7.38 -3.78
C GLN A 307 1.19 -6.83 -4.28
N ALA A 308 1.23 -5.74 -5.05
CA ALA A 308 0.02 -5.16 -5.62
C ALA A 308 -0.62 -6.05 -6.71
N ASN A 309 0.20 -6.79 -7.47
CA ASN A 309 -0.27 -7.81 -8.42
C ASN A 309 -0.93 -9.00 -7.71
N GLU A 310 -0.35 -9.48 -6.60
CA GLU A 310 -0.96 -10.55 -5.80
C GLU A 310 -2.36 -10.17 -5.27
N GLY A 311 -2.55 -8.89 -4.94
CA GLY A 311 -3.82 -8.34 -4.47
C GLY A 311 -4.73 -7.72 -5.54
N ASN A 312 -4.38 -7.81 -6.84
CA ASN A 312 -5.11 -7.18 -7.95
C ASN A 312 -5.40 -5.67 -7.79
N PHE A 313 -4.49 -4.91 -7.19
CA PHE A 313 -4.66 -3.46 -6.99
C PHE A 313 -4.19 -2.64 -8.19
N SER A 314 -4.94 -2.68 -9.30
CA SER A 314 -4.56 -2.09 -10.60
C SER A 314 -4.08 -0.64 -10.51
N ARG A 315 -4.77 0.23 -9.73
CA ARG A 315 -4.35 1.63 -9.55
C ARG A 315 -2.99 1.74 -8.86
N ILE A 316 -2.71 0.93 -7.84
CA ILE A 316 -1.40 0.94 -7.15
C ILE A 316 -0.32 0.44 -8.10
N ILE A 317 -0.56 -0.63 -8.86
CA ILE A 317 0.38 -1.19 -9.84
C ILE A 317 0.79 -0.11 -10.86
N ILE A 318 -0.20 0.58 -11.44
CA ILE A 318 0.04 1.64 -12.44
C ILE A 318 0.88 2.77 -11.84
N MET A 319 0.48 3.28 -10.67
CA MET A 319 1.18 4.41 -10.04
C MET A 319 2.60 4.03 -9.60
N ALA A 320 2.79 2.83 -9.05
CA ALA A 320 4.10 2.32 -8.66
C ALA A 320 5.02 2.13 -9.88
N THR A 321 4.47 1.65 -11.00
CA THR A 321 5.20 1.50 -12.27
C THR A 321 5.68 2.85 -12.81
N ILE A 322 4.84 3.88 -12.77
CA ILE A 322 5.24 5.24 -13.18
C ILE A 322 6.37 5.77 -12.28
N SER A 323 6.27 5.60 -10.96
CA SER A 323 7.36 6.01 -10.06
C SER A 323 8.63 5.20 -10.29
N PHE A 324 8.54 3.89 -10.53
CA PHE A 324 9.69 3.05 -10.90
C PHE A 324 10.40 3.59 -12.13
N ALA A 325 9.65 3.89 -13.19
CA ALA A 325 10.19 4.46 -14.42
C ALA A 325 10.90 5.81 -14.16
N LYS A 326 10.27 6.73 -13.43
CA LYS A 326 10.92 8.01 -13.08
C LYS A 326 12.21 7.82 -12.28
N ILE A 327 12.25 6.88 -11.33
CA ILE A 327 13.45 6.57 -10.55
C ILE A 327 14.55 5.95 -11.44
N ALA A 328 14.18 5.08 -12.37
CA ALA A 328 15.11 4.49 -13.34
C ALA A 328 15.76 5.56 -14.23
N GLN A 329 15.02 6.60 -14.63
CA GLN A 329 15.61 7.75 -15.35
C GLN A 329 16.60 8.53 -14.49
N LEU A 330 16.26 8.78 -13.22
CA LEU A 330 17.16 9.46 -12.28
C LEU A 330 18.45 8.67 -12.06
N ASP A 331 18.35 7.34 -11.98
CA ASP A 331 19.49 6.42 -11.86
C ASP A 331 20.39 6.45 -13.11
N ALA A 332 19.79 6.39 -14.30
CA ALA A 332 20.50 6.49 -15.56
C ALA A 332 21.21 7.84 -15.73
N TRP A 333 20.54 8.94 -15.36
CA TRP A 333 21.12 10.28 -15.36
C TRP A 333 22.32 10.36 -14.39
N TYR A 334 22.17 9.86 -13.16
CA TYR A 334 23.22 9.90 -12.15
C TYR A 334 24.51 9.20 -12.62
N HIS A 335 24.37 8.00 -13.18
CA HIS A 335 25.50 7.23 -13.72
C HIS A 335 26.17 7.91 -14.93
N ARG A 336 25.40 8.61 -15.77
CA ARG A 336 25.95 9.38 -16.90
C ARG A 336 26.75 10.60 -16.43
N SER A 337 26.27 11.30 -15.41
CA SER A 337 26.92 12.50 -14.87
C SER A 337 28.12 12.21 -13.98
N HIS A 338 28.23 10.98 -13.42
CA HIS A 338 29.30 10.59 -12.49
C HIS A 338 29.99 9.26 -12.89
N PRO A 339 30.68 9.20 -14.04
CA PRO A 339 31.29 7.97 -14.55
C PRO A 339 32.42 7.40 -13.68
N GLY A 340 32.92 8.16 -12.70
CA GLY A 340 34.03 7.77 -11.82
C GLY A 340 33.64 7.36 -10.39
N ASP A 341 32.38 7.54 -9.97
CA ASP A 341 31.92 7.14 -8.63
C ASP A 341 31.42 5.68 -8.60
N THR A 342 32.10 4.83 -9.37
CA THR A 342 32.01 3.38 -9.29
C THR A 342 32.83 2.86 -8.10
N SER A 343 32.82 3.59 -6.99
CA SER A 343 33.29 3.08 -5.69
C SER A 343 32.26 2.03 -5.20
N ASN A 344 32.39 0.84 -5.81
CA ASN A 344 31.79 -0.45 -5.49
C ASN A 344 30.52 -0.46 -4.60
N PRO A 345 29.32 -0.59 -5.20
CA PRO A 345 28.24 -1.39 -4.64
C PRO A 345 28.26 -2.84 -5.16
N ILE A 346 29.28 -3.24 -5.94
CA ILE A 346 29.44 -4.63 -6.45
C ILE A 346 29.93 -5.58 -5.35
N LEU A 347 30.51 -5.06 -4.27
CA LEU A 347 30.88 -5.85 -3.10
C LEU A 347 29.75 -5.75 -2.07
N GLU A 348 28.69 -6.56 -2.25
CA GLU A 348 27.90 -7.26 -1.21
C GLU A 348 26.46 -7.62 -1.63
N ASN A 349 25.93 -7.12 -2.77
CA ASN A 349 24.55 -7.45 -3.20
C ASN A 349 24.51 -8.28 -4.51
N PRO A 350 24.14 -9.58 -4.46
CA PRO A 350 24.05 -10.46 -5.64
C PRO A 350 22.94 -10.09 -6.65
N GLY A 351 22.12 -9.07 -6.39
CA GLY A 351 20.87 -8.77 -7.13
C GLY A 351 20.91 -7.57 -8.07
N LEU A 352 22.09 -7.01 -8.37
CA LEU A 352 22.19 -5.80 -9.19
C LEU A 352 22.20 -6.11 -10.70
N GLU A 353 21.00 -6.12 -11.28
CA GLU A 353 20.74 -6.13 -12.74
C GLU A 353 21.50 -4.98 -13.45
N LYS A 354 21.98 -5.23 -14.69
CA LYS A 354 22.68 -4.22 -15.51
C LYS A 354 21.73 -3.07 -15.86
N LEU A 355 22.27 -1.90 -16.22
CA LEU A 355 21.45 -0.75 -16.65
C LEU A 355 20.51 -1.11 -17.81
N GLU A 356 20.99 -1.89 -18.77
CA GLU A 356 20.20 -2.42 -19.89
C GLU A 356 19.00 -3.27 -19.40
N ASP A 357 19.24 -4.15 -18.43
CA ASP A 357 18.21 -5.00 -17.84
C ASP A 357 17.13 -4.16 -17.13
N ARG A 358 17.51 -3.02 -16.51
CA ARG A 358 16.56 -2.08 -15.89
C ARG A 358 15.70 -1.35 -16.92
N TYR A 359 16.28 -0.94 -18.05
CA TYR A 359 15.52 -0.32 -19.14
C TYR A 359 14.51 -1.31 -19.71
N GLN A 360 14.93 -2.55 -19.96
CA GLN A 360 14.04 -3.60 -20.44
C GLN A 360 12.93 -3.89 -19.43
N THR A 361 13.27 -4.05 -18.14
CA THR A 361 12.30 -4.24 -17.06
C THR A 361 11.30 -3.08 -16.99
N THR A 362 11.76 -1.83 -17.14
CA THR A 362 10.89 -0.65 -17.14
C THR A 362 9.91 -0.68 -18.32
N ARG A 363 10.37 -1.05 -19.52
CA ARG A 363 9.52 -1.18 -20.70
C ARG A 363 8.46 -2.26 -20.52
N ASP A 364 8.85 -3.41 -19.98
CA ASP A 364 7.93 -4.53 -19.74
C ASP A 364 6.85 -4.15 -18.71
N LEU A 365 7.24 -3.48 -17.62
CA LEU A 365 6.32 -2.98 -16.60
C LEU A 365 5.37 -1.91 -17.16
N LEU A 366 5.87 -0.95 -17.94
CA LEU A 366 5.04 0.09 -18.56
C LEU A 366 4.03 -0.51 -19.55
N ALA A 367 4.43 -1.51 -20.33
CA ALA A 367 3.54 -2.23 -21.25
C ALA A 367 2.44 -2.99 -20.49
N ALA A 368 2.76 -3.62 -19.36
CA ALA A 368 1.78 -4.26 -18.49
C ALA A 368 0.80 -3.25 -17.87
N ALA A 369 1.32 -2.13 -17.35
CA ALA A 369 0.51 -1.06 -16.76
C ALA A 369 -0.42 -0.40 -17.78
N TRP A 370 0.01 -0.24 -19.04
CA TRP A 370 -0.84 0.30 -20.10
C TRP A 370 -2.07 -0.58 -20.37
N LYS A 371 -1.90 -1.91 -20.37
CA LYS A 371 -3.01 -2.87 -20.53
C LYS A 371 -4.01 -2.73 -19.38
N LEU A 372 -3.51 -2.65 -18.13
CA LEU A 372 -4.35 -2.45 -16.95
C LEU A 372 -5.14 -1.13 -17.01
N CYS A 373 -4.56 -0.06 -17.55
CA CYS A 373 -5.30 1.20 -17.74
C CYS A 373 -6.45 1.05 -18.74
N GLY A 374 -6.29 0.21 -19.77
CA GLY A 374 -7.36 -0.12 -20.72
C GLY A 374 -8.53 -0.84 -20.06
N GLU A 375 -8.25 -1.76 -19.14
CA GLU A 375 -9.26 -2.47 -18.34
C GLU A 375 -10.00 -1.52 -17.37
N LEU A 376 -9.30 -0.52 -16.83
CA LEU A 376 -9.87 0.51 -15.94
C LEU A 376 -10.59 1.64 -16.70
N ASN A 377 -10.51 1.66 -18.03
CA ASN A 377 -11.11 2.67 -18.91
C ASN A 377 -10.72 4.12 -18.53
N ASN A 378 -9.45 4.35 -18.17
CA ASN A 378 -8.92 5.66 -17.74
C ASN A 378 -7.93 6.23 -18.79
N PRO A 379 -8.39 7.09 -19.71
CA PRO A 379 -7.56 7.57 -20.83
C PRO A 379 -6.42 8.50 -20.40
N GLU A 380 -6.62 9.29 -19.34
CA GLU A 380 -5.59 10.20 -18.81
C GLU A 380 -4.38 9.42 -18.27
N LEU A 381 -4.62 8.30 -17.59
CA LEU A 381 -3.55 7.42 -17.12
C LEU A 381 -2.86 6.68 -18.28
N GLN A 382 -3.58 6.32 -19.34
CA GLN A 382 -2.97 5.73 -20.54
C GLN A 382 -2.01 6.70 -21.21
N GLU A 383 -2.44 7.95 -21.44
CA GLU A 383 -1.60 8.99 -22.03
C GLU A 383 -0.33 9.21 -21.20
N ARG A 384 -0.44 9.26 -19.87
CA ARG A 384 0.71 9.43 -18.98
C ARG A 384 1.70 8.26 -19.02
N ILE A 385 1.21 7.02 -19.20
CA ILE A 385 2.07 5.85 -19.37
C ILE A 385 2.75 5.88 -20.74
N GLU A 386 2.03 6.26 -21.80
CA GLU A 386 2.60 6.38 -23.14
C GLU A 386 3.69 7.45 -23.19
N GLU A 387 3.46 8.61 -22.58
CA GLU A 387 4.47 9.66 -22.46
C GLU A 387 5.71 9.14 -21.73
N MET A 388 5.52 8.40 -20.64
CA MET A 388 6.63 7.79 -19.92
C MET A 388 7.35 6.73 -20.76
N ALA A 389 6.64 5.87 -21.48
CA ALA A 389 7.21 4.83 -22.34
C ALA A 389 8.07 5.39 -23.46
N ARG A 390 7.68 6.53 -24.05
CA ARG A 390 8.46 7.25 -25.07
C ARG A 390 9.83 7.72 -24.60
N LEU A 391 10.06 7.80 -23.29
CA LEU A 391 11.36 8.16 -22.70
C LEU A 391 12.32 6.96 -22.58
N PHE A 392 11.80 5.74 -22.71
CA PHE A 392 12.56 4.48 -22.69
C PHE A 392 12.68 3.83 -24.07
N GLU A 393 12.14 4.46 -25.10
CA GLU A 393 12.38 4.09 -26.49
C GLU A 393 13.77 4.58 -26.91
N THR A 394 14.56 3.69 -27.51
CA THR A 394 15.80 4.05 -28.21
C THR A 394 15.46 4.90 -29.43
N ARG A 395 15.47 6.23 -29.26
CA ARG A 395 15.32 7.17 -30.37
C ARG A 395 16.70 7.58 -30.89
N TYR A 396 17.09 7.02 -32.03
CA TYR A 396 17.94 7.72 -32.98
C TYR A 396 17.01 8.61 -33.80
N GLU A 397 16.74 9.83 -33.33
CA GLU A 397 16.21 10.86 -34.21
C GLU A 397 17.36 11.28 -35.14
N THR A 398 17.12 11.25 -36.46
CA THR A 398 18.11 11.73 -37.43
C THR A 398 18.37 13.20 -37.14
N VAL A 399 19.59 13.52 -36.67
CA VAL A 399 19.99 14.90 -36.36
C VAL A 399 19.69 15.78 -37.57
N THR A 400 18.91 16.83 -37.36
CA THR A 400 18.53 17.71 -38.45
C THR A 400 19.77 18.39 -39.04
N PRO A 401 19.76 18.81 -40.33
CA PRO A 401 20.90 19.52 -40.92
C PRO A 401 21.31 20.78 -40.15
N GLU A 402 20.35 21.43 -39.48
CA GLU A 402 20.56 22.64 -38.67
C GLU A 402 21.23 22.33 -37.33
N GLU A 403 20.85 21.24 -36.67
CA GLU A 403 21.49 20.75 -35.46
C GLU A 403 22.90 20.23 -35.75
N LEU A 404 23.09 19.49 -36.85
CA LEU A 404 24.41 19.07 -37.35
C LEU A 404 25.32 20.29 -37.55
N LYS A 405 24.81 21.36 -38.18
CA LYS A 405 25.55 22.61 -38.37
C LYS A 405 25.88 23.31 -37.05
N SER A 406 24.97 23.24 -36.07
CA SER A 406 25.18 23.81 -34.73
C SER A 406 26.24 23.04 -33.94
N ILE A 407 26.22 21.70 -33.99
CA ILE A 407 27.25 20.83 -33.41
C ILE A 407 28.61 21.10 -34.06
N LYS A 408 28.65 21.18 -35.41
CA LYS A 408 29.85 21.57 -36.17
C LYS A 408 30.38 22.92 -35.70
N THR A 409 29.51 23.91 -35.55
CA THR A 409 29.91 25.25 -35.08
C THR A 409 30.48 25.19 -33.67
N ALA A 410 29.80 24.54 -32.73
CA ALA A 410 30.26 24.41 -31.33
C ALA A 410 31.59 23.67 -31.19
N MET A 411 31.85 22.65 -32.03
CA MET A 411 33.12 21.93 -32.04
C MET A 411 34.28 22.76 -32.61
N VAL A 412 33.99 23.66 -33.56
CA VAL A 412 34.98 24.52 -34.25
C VAL A 412 35.24 25.82 -33.49
N SER A 413 34.22 26.43 -32.86
CA SER A 413 34.35 27.71 -32.16
C SER A 413 34.34 27.53 -30.64
N GLY A 414 35.50 27.71 -30.01
CA GLY A 414 35.66 27.71 -28.55
C GLY A 414 37.13 27.81 -28.14
N ARG A 415 37.40 28.26 -26.90
CA ARG A 415 38.76 28.45 -26.35
C ARG A 415 39.56 27.13 -26.17
N GLY A 416 38.91 25.98 -26.43
CA GLY A 416 39.46 24.63 -26.54
C GLY A 416 38.78 23.80 -27.63
N GLY A 417 38.21 24.44 -28.66
CA GLY A 417 37.59 23.75 -29.80
C GLY A 417 38.63 23.03 -30.67
N ILE A 418 38.18 21.99 -31.38
CA ILE A 418 39.01 21.11 -32.24
C ILE A 418 39.73 21.91 -33.36
N ALA A 419 39.28 23.13 -33.66
CA ALA A 419 39.88 24.02 -34.66
C ALA A 419 41.33 24.43 -34.37
N THR A 420 41.87 24.15 -33.17
CA THR A 420 43.29 24.42 -32.92
C THR A 420 44.20 23.30 -33.43
N HIS A 421 43.74 22.03 -33.49
CA HIS A 421 44.57 20.91 -33.96
C HIS A 421 43.73 19.77 -34.57
N ALA A 422 43.65 19.70 -35.91
CA ALA A 422 43.45 18.52 -36.78
C ALA A 422 42.45 17.39 -36.38
N GLY A 423 41.42 17.61 -35.55
CA GLY A 423 40.53 16.52 -35.14
C GLY A 423 39.55 16.06 -36.24
N HIS A 424 39.29 14.76 -36.29
CA HIS A 424 38.47 14.08 -37.29
C HIS A 424 37.38 13.21 -36.67
N TRP A 425 36.28 13.03 -37.40
CA TRP A 425 35.21 12.12 -37.00
C TRP A 425 35.46 10.71 -37.55
N TYR A 426 35.12 9.71 -36.76
CA TYR A 426 35.20 8.29 -37.09
C TYR A 426 33.89 7.59 -36.74
N ASN A 427 33.64 6.47 -37.39
CA ASN A 427 32.55 5.56 -37.07
C ASN A 427 33.12 4.27 -36.51
N CYS A 428 32.48 3.71 -35.49
CA CYS A 428 32.77 2.35 -35.06
C CYS A 428 32.30 1.34 -36.12
N VAL A 429 32.63 0.05 -35.94
CA VAL A 429 32.20 -1.04 -36.85
C VAL A 429 30.67 -1.13 -37.03
N ASN A 430 29.90 -0.62 -36.07
CA ASN A 430 28.44 -0.56 -36.11
C ASN A 430 27.89 0.80 -36.56
N GLY A 431 28.75 1.73 -37.01
CA GLY A 431 28.33 3.00 -37.59
C GLY A 431 28.11 4.16 -36.61
N HIS A 432 28.39 3.98 -35.31
CA HIS A 432 28.23 5.06 -34.32
C HIS A 432 29.38 6.09 -34.40
N PRO A 433 29.08 7.39 -34.54
CA PRO A 433 30.08 8.42 -34.72
C PRO A 433 30.80 8.77 -33.41
N PHE A 434 32.11 8.98 -33.48
CA PHE A 434 32.95 9.47 -32.39
C PHE A 434 34.05 10.39 -32.94
N ALA A 435 34.52 11.34 -32.13
CA ALA A 435 35.55 12.30 -32.54
C ALA A 435 36.92 11.93 -31.96
N ILE A 436 37.98 12.12 -32.75
CA ILE A 436 39.37 12.04 -32.31
C ILE A 436 39.97 13.44 -32.41
N GLY A 437 40.42 13.98 -31.27
CA GLY A 437 40.90 15.37 -31.15
C GLY A 437 42.35 15.58 -31.60
N GLU A 438 43.27 15.72 -30.65
CA GLU A 438 44.59 16.37 -30.76
C GLU A 438 45.43 16.15 -32.03
N CYS A 439 45.45 14.94 -32.60
CA CYS A 439 46.19 14.62 -33.82
C CYS A 439 45.31 14.13 -34.98
N GLY A 440 43.99 14.05 -34.78
CA GLY A 440 43.04 13.55 -35.77
C GLY A 440 43.14 12.06 -36.10
N MET A 441 44.13 11.37 -35.57
CA MET A 441 44.43 9.98 -35.89
C MET A 441 44.41 9.09 -34.64
N PRO A 442 44.03 7.81 -34.76
CA PRO A 442 43.87 6.95 -33.60
C PRO A 442 45.20 6.61 -32.91
N MET A 443 45.37 7.08 -31.68
CA MET A 443 46.56 6.80 -30.85
C MET A 443 46.23 6.04 -29.56
N GLU A 444 44.96 6.03 -29.17
CA GLU A 444 44.45 5.32 -28.00
C GLU A 444 43.27 4.43 -28.39
N GLN A 445 43.14 3.27 -27.73
CA GLN A 445 42.02 2.36 -27.91
C GLN A 445 40.98 2.57 -26.80
N ALA A 446 39.72 2.63 -27.18
CA ALA A 446 38.59 2.75 -26.26
C ALA A 446 37.44 1.82 -26.69
N ARG A 447 36.31 1.88 -25.99
CA ARG A 447 35.08 1.17 -26.36
C ARG A 447 34.01 2.17 -26.77
N CYS A 448 33.25 1.84 -27.82
CA CYS A 448 32.10 2.61 -28.25
C CYS A 448 31.10 2.72 -27.08
N PRO A 449 30.70 3.93 -26.67
CA PRO A 449 29.71 4.11 -25.60
C PRO A 449 28.34 3.51 -25.91
N GLU A 450 28.02 3.34 -27.19
CA GLU A 450 26.71 2.86 -27.65
C GLU A 450 26.67 1.34 -27.84
N CYS A 451 27.69 0.73 -28.45
CA CYS A 451 27.68 -0.72 -28.77
C CYS A 451 28.82 -1.53 -28.15
N GLY A 452 29.73 -0.91 -27.38
CA GLY A 452 30.83 -1.58 -26.72
C GLY A 452 31.93 -2.15 -27.63
N SER A 453 31.78 -2.01 -28.95
CA SER A 453 32.78 -2.41 -29.95
C SER A 453 34.07 -1.61 -29.78
N PRO A 454 35.25 -2.18 -30.09
CA PRO A 454 36.51 -1.47 -29.97
C PRO A 454 36.55 -0.28 -30.94
N ILE A 455 36.95 0.89 -30.44
CA ILE A 455 37.12 2.13 -31.20
C ILE A 455 38.52 2.70 -30.97
N GLY A 456 38.90 3.69 -31.78
CA GLY A 456 40.24 4.28 -31.73
C GLY A 456 41.28 3.38 -32.39
N GLY A 457 42.48 3.29 -31.82
CA GLY A 457 43.61 2.61 -32.44
C GLY A 457 44.95 2.89 -31.77
N ARG A 458 46.05 2.48 -32.42
CA ARG A 458 47.43 2.73 -31.94
C ARG A 458 48.32 3.07 -33.11
N ASN A 459 49.35 3.89 -32.89
CA ASN A 459 50.32 4.28 -33.92
C ASN A 459 49.65 4.85 -35.18
N HIS A 460 48.61 5.68 -35.01
CA HIS A 460 47.80 6.25 -36.08
C HIS A 460 47.02 5.24 -36.94
N ALA A 461 46.99 3.96 -36.54
CA ALA A 461 46.22 2.92 -37.20
C ALA A 461 44.95 2.61 -36.39
N ALA A 462 43.80 2.73 -37.04
CA ALA A 462 42.51 2.42 -36.44
C ALA A 462 42.36 0.91 -36.16
N VAL A 463 41.56 0.54 -35.16
CA VAL A 463 41.16 -0.85 -34.96
C VAL A 463 40.29 -1.31 -36.14
N GLU A 464 40.37 -2.59 -36.49
CA GLU A 464 39.59 -3.19 -37.58
C GLU A 464 38.10 -2.85 -37.47
N GLY A 465 37.51 -2.37 -38.58
CA GLY A 465 36.12 -1.95 -38.66
C GLY A 465 35.85 -0.48 -38.31
N VAL A 466 36.82 0.27 -37.77
CA VAL A 466 36.70 1.72 -37.59
C VAL A 466 36.99 2.44 -38.90
N SER A 467 36.10 3.34 -39.33
CA SER A 467 36.24 4.12 -40.57
C SER A 467 36.14 5.63 -40.30
N ARG A 468 36.73 6.47 -41.16
CA ARG A 468 36.55 7.92 -41.06
C ARG A 468 35.13 8.31 -41.46
N ALA A 469 34.51 9.19 -40.70
CA ALA A 469 33.13 9.64 -40.90
C ALA A 469 33.13 10.97 -41.66
N GLU A 470 33.48 10.93 -42.96
CA GLU A 470 33.60 12.13 -43.82
C GLU A 470 32.30 12.95 -43.91
N GLN A 471 31.15 12.29 -43.75
CA GLN A 471 29.83 12.92 -43.70
C GLN A 471 29.60 13.82 -42.47
N MET A 472 30.43 13.70 -41.42
CA MET A 472 30.39 14.52 -40.21
C MET A 472 31.42 15.67 -40.23
N GLU A 473 32.34 15.66 -41.22
CA GLU A 473 33.22 16.78 -41.55
C GLU A 473 32.45 17.80 -42.39
#